data_AF-A0A7V5U2U1-F1
#
_entry.id   AF-A0A7V5U2U1-F1
#
_cell.length_a   1.000
_cell.length_b   1.000
_cell.length_c   1.000
_cell.angle_alpha   90.00
_cell.angle_beta   90.00
_cell.angle_gamma   90.00
#
_symmetry.space_group_name_H-M   'P 1'
#
loop_
_entity.id
_entity.type
_entity.pdbx_description
1 polymer ?
#
loop_
_entity_poly.entity_id
_entity_poly.type
_entity_poly.pdbx_seq_one_letter_code
_entity_poly.pdbx_strand_id
1 'polypeptide(L)' 'MSKRDSVLFLYDILECIEKIERYISGITYEDFERDERTIDAVLRNLEVIGEAARNIPLEIRNRYYDIP' A
#
# COMPACT_ATOMS: atom_id res chain seq x y z
N MET A 1 19.96 -1.95 6.38
CA MET A 1 18.64 -2.59 6.61
C MET A 1 18.83 -4.07 6.80
N SER A 2 18.31 -4.61 7.89
CA SER A 2 18.23 -6.05 8.12
C SER A 2 17.17 -6.66 7.20
N LYS A 3 17.31 -7.95 6.90
CA LYS A 3 16.27 -8.74 6.21
C LYS A 3 14.93 -8.71 7.00
N ARG A 4 14.99 -8.50 8.32
CA ARG A 4 13.79 -8.30 9.17
C ARG A 4 13.08 -6.98 8.89
N ASP A 5 13.81 -5.91 8.57
CA ASP A 5 13.24 -4.59 8.31
C ASP A 5 12.45 -4.57 6.99
N SER A 6 12.94 -5.31 5.98
CA SER A 6 12.25 -5.41 4.69
C SER A 6 10.93 -6.16 4.76
N VAL A 7 10.83 -7.14 5.66
CA VAL A 7 9.58 -7.88 5.91
C VAL A 7 8.53 -6.95 6.52
N LEU A 8 8.94 -6.01 7.38
CA LEU A 8 8.03 -5.02 7.96
C LEU A 8 7.40 -4.13 6.88
N PHE A 9 8.19 -3.63 5.93
CA PHE A 9 7.64 -2.84 4.81
C PHE A 9 6.64 -3.62 3.96
N LEU A 10 6.87 -4.92 3.73
CA LEU A 10 5.91 -5.75 3.01
C LEU A 10 4.61 -5.94 3.79
N TYR A 11 4.68 -6.06 5.12
CA TYR A 11 3.49 -6.09 5.96
C TYR A 11 2.74 -4.76 5.95
N ASP A 12 3.45 -3.63 6.00
CA ASP A 12 2.82 -2.29 5.92
C ASP A 12 2.06 -2.12 4.60
N ILE A 13 2.67 -2.57 3.49
CA ILE A 13 2.02 -2.56 2.17
C ILE A 13 0.75 -3.41 2.18
N LEU A 14 0.83 -4.65 2.69
CA LEU A 14 -0.30 -5.56 2.74
C LEU A 14 -1.44 -5.00 3.60
N GLU A 15 -1.13 -4.48 4.78
CA GLU A 15 -2.12 -3.87 5.68
C GLU A 15 -2.82 -2.67 5.02
N CYS A 16 -2.07 -1.84 4.29
CA CYS A 16 -2.62 -0.69 3.57
C CYS A 16 -3.54 -1.12 2.42
N ILE A 17 -3.17 -2.17 1.67
CA ILE A 17 -4.03 -2.74 0.61
C ILE A 17 -5.35 -3.24 1.22
N GLU A 18 -5.28 -4.03 2.30
CA GLU A 18 -6.48 -4.53 2.96
C GLU A 18 -7.37 -3.41 3.52
N LYS A 19 -6.77 -2.31 4.01
CA LYS A 19 -7.53 -1.12 4.44
C LYS A 19 -8.27 -0.49 3.26
N ILE A 20 -7.59 -0.28 2.13
CA ILE A 20 -8.19 0.29 0.93
C ILE A 20 -9.37 -0.57 0.48
N GLU A 21 -9.17 -1.89 0.35
CA GLU A 21 -10.24 -2.82 -0.06
C GLU A 21 -11.44 -2.76 0.88
N ARG A 22 -11.22 -2.66 2.20
CA ARG A 22 -12.30 -2.50 3.18
C ARG A 22 -13.03 -1.17 3.04
N TYR A 23 -12.33 -0.07 2.77
CA TYR A 23 -12.95 1.26 2.65
C TYR A 23 -13.84 1.37 1.41
N ILE A 24 -13.41 0.76 0.30
CA ILE A 24 -14.15 0.80 -0.96
C ILE A 24 -15.15 -0.37 -1.11
N SER A 25 -15.22 -1.26 -0.12
CA SER A 25 -16.10 -2.42 -0.18
C SER A 25 -17.57 -2.00 -0.13
N GLY A 26 -18.31 -2.35 -1.17
CA GLY A 26 -19.76 -2.13 -1.24
C GLY A 26 -20.18 -0.70 -1.57
N ILE A 27 -19.25 0.21 -1.88
CA ILE A 27 -19.57 1.54 -2.40
C ILE A 27 -19.42 1.56 -3.93
N THR A 28 -20.26 2.34 -4.61
CA THR A 28 -20.09 2.59 -6.04
C THR A 28 -18.97 3.59 -6.30
N TYR A 29 -18.57 3.75 -7.56
CA TYR A 29 -17.61 4.78 -7.93
C TYR A 29 -18.17 6.18 -7.66
N GLU A 30 -19.47 6.39 -7.93
CA GLU A 30 -20.16 7.66 -7.69
C GLU A 30 -20.27 8.00 -6.20
N ASP A 31 -20.45 6.98 -5.35
CA ASP A 31 -20.41 7.15 -3.89
C ASP A 31 -19.00 7.51 -3.42
N PHE A 32 -17.99 6.82 -3.95
CA PHE A 32 -16.57 7.08 -3.64
C PHE A 32 -16.16 8.50 -4.04
N GLU A 33 -16.49 8.95 -5.25
CA GLU A 33 -16.16 10.28 -5.77
C GLU A 33 -16.73 11.41 -4.89
N ARG A 34 -17.82 11.15 -4.17
CA ARG A 34 -18.50 12.13 -3.31
C ARG A 34 -18.11 12.03 -1.83
N ASP A 35 -17.37 11.01 -1.44
CA ASP A 35 -16.90 10.79 -0.07
C ASP A 35 -15.43 11.20 0.07
N GLU A 36 -15.21 12.50 0.28
CA GLU A 36 -13.87 13.07 0.50
C GLU A 36 -13.09 12.34 1.59
N ARG A 37 -13.76 11.88 2.66
CA ARG A 37 -13.10 11.15 3.75
C ARG A 37 -12.56 9.82 3.28
N THR A 38 -13.32 9.08 2.48
CA THR A 38 -12.89 7.80 1.94
C THR A 38 -11.79 7.99 0.89
N ILE A 39 -11.87 9.04 0.07
CA ILE A 39 -10.79 9.42 -0.86
C ILE A 39 -9.50 9.70 -0.08
N ASP A 40 -9.54 10.55 0.94
CA ASP A 40 -8.37 10.88 1.76
C ASP A 40 -7.78 9.64 2.45
N ALA A 41 -8.64 8.76 2.96
CA ALA A 41 -8.21 7.50 3.56
C ALA A 41 -7.51 6.58 2.54
N VAL A 42 -8.04 6.46 1.33
CA VAL A 42 -7.41 5.67 0.25
C VAL A 42 -6.09 6.29 -0.16
N LEU A 43 -6.05 7.60 -0.42
CA LEU A 43 -4.84 8.33 -0.79
C LEU A 43 -3.74 8.16 0.26
N ARG A 44 -4.08 8.29 1.55
CA ARG A 44 -3.10 8.11 2.62
C ARG A 44 -2.49 6.70 2.64
N ASN A 45 -3.29 5.66 2.41
CA ASN A 45 -2.78 4.29 2.35
C ASN A 45 -1.90 4.06 1.10
N LEU A 46 -2.24 4.69 -0.04
CA LEU A 46 -1.39 4.65 -1.24
C LEU A 46 -0.04 5.35 -1.02
N GLU A 47 0.00 6.47 -0.31
CA GLU A 47 1.25 7.13 0.08
C GLU A 47 2.15 6.23 0.92
N VAL A 48 1.58 5.58 1.94
CA VAL A 48 2.31 4.65 2.81
C VAL A 48 2.84 3.46 2.04
N ILE A 49 2.05 2.90 1.10
CA ILE A 49 2.52 1.85 0.19
C ILE A 49 3.72 2.33 -0.62
N GLY A 50 3.66 3.54 -1.19
CA GLY A 50 4.76 4.11 -1.98
C GLY A 50 6.04 4.32 -1.15
N GLU A 51 5.90 4.81 0.09
CA GLU A 51 7.01 4.99 1.03
C GLU A 51 7.64 3.64 1.43
N ALA A 52 6.82 2.68 1.84
CA ALA A 52 7.26 1.34 2.22
C ALA A 52 7.96 0.64 1.04
N ALA A 53 7.37 0.71 -0.16
CA ALA A 53 7.96 0.16 -1.38
C ALA A 53 9.34 0.78 -1.64
N ARG A 54 9.48 2.11 -1.52
CA ARG A 54 10.76 2.83 -1.70
C ARG A 54 11.84 2.38 -0.71
N ASN A 55 11.46 1.99 0.50
CA ASN A 55 12.40 1.55 1.53
C ASN A 55 12.82 0.07 1.40
N ILE A 56 12.22 -0.72 0.50
CA ILE A 56 12.70 -2.08 0.22
C ILE A 56 14.12 -2.04 -0.37
N PRO A 57 15.12 -2.73 0.22
CA PRO A 57 16.50 -2.76 -0.28
C PRO A 57 16.63 -3.27 -1.72
N LEU A 58 17.58 -2.70 -2.46
CA LEU A 58 17.86 -3.08 -3.85
C LEU A 58 18.26 -4.55 -3.99
N GLU A 59 18.94 -5.13 -2.99
CA GLU A 59 19.32 -6.55 -3.01
C GLU A 59 18.11 -7.48 -3.04
N ILE A 60 16.99 -7.04 -2.43
CA ILE A 60 15.72 -7.79 -2.46
C ILE A 60 15.02 -7.56 -3.81
N ARG A 61 14.95 -6.32 -4.29
CA ARG A 61 14.34 -6.03 -5.60
C ARG A 61 15.05 -6.74 -6.74
N ASN A 62 16.39 -6.78 -6.73
CA ASN A 62 17.17 -7.50 -7.73
C ASN A 62 16.99 -9.02 -7.63
N ARG A 63 16.72 -9.55 -6.44
CA ARG A 63 16.43 -10.98 -6.25
C ARG A 63 15.08 -11.38 -6.84
N TYR A 64 14.11 -10.46 -6.79
CA TYR A 64 12.74 -10.65 -7.29
C TYR A 64 12.45 -9.63 -8.40
N TYR A 65 13.33 -9.56 -9.40
CA TYR A 65 13.30 -8.52 -10.45
C TYR A 65 12.11 -8.64 -11.41
N ASP A 66 11.41 -9.79 -11.38
CA ASP A 66 10.22 -10.11 -12.14
C ASP A 66 8.94 -9.58 -11.48
N ILE A 67 9.02 -9.15 -10.22
CA ILE A 67 7.95 -8.46 -9.51
C ILE A 67 8.10 -6.95 -9.79
N PRO A 68 7.09 -6.29 -10.38
CA PRO A 68 7.12 -4.86 -10.73
C PRO A 68 7.46 -3.92 -9.56
#